data_AF-A0A365ZJM4-F1
#
_entry.id   AF-A0A365ZJM4-F1
#
_cell.length_a   1.000
_cell.length_b   1.000
_cell.length_c   1.000
_cell.angle_alpha   90.00
_cell.angle_beta   90.00
_cell.angle_gamma   90.00
#
_symmetry.space_group_name_H-M   'P 1'
#
loop_
_entity.id
_entity.type
_entity.pdbx_description
1 polymer ?
#
loop_
_entity_poly.entity_id
_entity_poly.type
_entity_poly.pdbx_seq_one_letter_code
_entity_poly.pdbx_strand_id
1 'polypeptide(L)'
;MANRPRRAAPAARQGGTPHDTDRTTRAHRAVASRGRGVRPVLTRTYRGSIDDVWASVTEPERTARWFGPWRGEAAPGRTIEVRMAFEAEAPWCALRIDACEPPRRLAVSMDDESGAWPVELLLDETGDGATTRRLVHHRPSAEGIGEIGPGWEYYLGLLITSREDGATAWDFDAYHPAQKAYDEGLAPTP
;
A
#
# COMPACT_ATOMS: atom_id res chain seq x y z
N MET A 1 1.58 16.44 -9.20
CA MET A 1 1.00 15.55 -10.22
C MET A 1 0.47 14.31 -9.51
N ALA A 2 -0.85 14.13 -9.38
CA ALA A 2 -1.42 12.91 -8.80
C ALA A 2 -1.47 11.84 -9.90
N ASN A 3 -0.56 10.86 -9.84
CA ASN A 3 -0.48 9.79 -10.83
C ASN A 3 -1.64 8.80 -10.58
N ARG A 4 -2.61 8.77 -11.50
CA ARG A 4 -3.84 7.99 -11.33
C ARG A 4 -3.58 6.54 -11.79
N PRO A 5 -3.77 5.53 -10.92
CA PRO A 5 -3.62 4.13 -11.32
C PRO A 5 -4.60 3.75 -12.44
N ARG A 6 -4.23 2.78 -13.27
CA ARG A 6 -5.02 2.39 -14.45
C ARG A 6 -6.37 1.76 -14.08
N ARG A 7 -7.39 2.08 -14.88
CA ARG A 7 -8.67 1.36 -14.97
C ARG A 7 -8.41 -0.08 -15.41
N ALA A 8 -8.72 -1.07 -14.57
CA ALA A 8 -8.73 -2.46 -14.99
C ALA A 8 -9.98 -2.70 -15.87
N ALA A 9 -9.79 -3.05 -17.14
CA ALA A 9 -10.89 -3.55 -17.97
C ALA A 9 -11.21 -5.00 -17.58
N PRO A 10 -12.48 -5.40 -17.44
CA PRO A 10 -12.82 -6.75 -17.02
C PRO A 10 -12.57 -7.75 -18.14
N ALA A 11 -11.85 -8.84 -17.84
CA ALA A 11 -11.96 -10.07 -18.63
C ALA A 11 -13.26 -10.76 -18.23
N ALA A 12 -14.25 -10.73 -19.12
CA ALA A 12 -15.53 -11.39 -18.90
C ALA A 12 -15.36 -12.91 -18.86
N ARG A 13 -15.72 -13.55 -17.73
CA ARG A 13 -16.29 -14.90 -17.70
C ARG A 13 -17.37 -15.01 -16.62
N GLN A 14 -18.49 -15.61 -17.03
CA GLN A 14 -19.75 -15.69 -16.31
C GLN A 14 -19.76 -16.83 -15.29
N GLY A 15 -20.48 -16.64 -14.19
CA GLY A 15 -21.07 -17.70 -13.38
C GLY A 15 -20.31 -18.07 -12.10
N GLY A 16 -20.63 -17.41 -11.00
CA GLY A 16 -20.24 -17.83 -9.64
C GLY A 16 -21.20 -17.23 -8.61
N THR A 17 -21.90 -18.08 -7.88
CA THR A 17 -22.87 -17.80 -6.81
C THR A 17 -22.29 -16.83 -5.77
N PRO A 18 -23.11 -15.98 -5.09
CA PRO A 18 -22.61 -15.03 -4.09
C PRO A 18 -21.89 -15.80 -2.97
N HIS A 19 -20.56 -15.68 -2.90
CA HIS A 19 -19.78 -16.24 -1.80
C HIS A 19 -19.92 -15.29 -0.61
N ASP A 20 -20.37 -15.88 0.49
CA ASP A 20 -20.56 -15.31 1.81
C ASP A 20 -19.46 -14.28 2.19
N THR A 21 -19.86 -13.02 2.38
CA THR A 21 -18.99 -11.86 2.62
C THR A 21 -18.51 -11.70 4.07
N ASP A 22 -18.71 -12.68 4.96
CA ASP A 22 -18.21 -12.61 6.34
C ASP A 22 -16.78 -13.16 6.51
N ARG A 23 -15.80 -12.44 5.97
CA ARG A 23 -14.37 -12.64 6.30
C ARG A 23 -13.69 -11.30 6.49
N THR A 24 -14.09 -10.63 7.58
CA THR A 24 -13.72 -9.25 7.90
C THR A 24 -12.22 -9.09 8.16
N THR A 25 -11.47 -8.74 7.13
CA THR A 25 -10.16 -8.10 7.31
C THR A 25 -10.41 -6.70 7.89
N ARG A 26 -10.12 -6.47 9.18
CA ARG A 26 -10.30 -5.16 9.81
C ARG A 26 -9.28 -4.16 9.25
N ALA A 27 -9.72 -3.29 8.34
CA ALA A 27 -8.96 -2.13 7.90
C ALA A 27 -9.27 -0.95 8.83
N HIS A 28 -8.22 -0.23 9.26
CA HIS A 28 -8.37 0.98 10.07
C HIS A 28 -7.42 2.05 9.54
N ARG A 29 -7.94 3.25 9.29
CA ARG A 29 -7.14 4.42 8.97
C ARG A 29 -7.13 5.38 10.15
N ALA A 30 -5.98 6.00 10.38
CA ALA A 30 -5.84 7.10 11.30
C ALA A 30 -4.84 8.11 10.77
N VAL A 31 -4.97 9.36 11.17
CA VAL A 31 -3.93 10.38 10.97
C VAL A 31 -3.35 10.70 12.34
N ALA A 32 -2.09 10.33 12.55
CA ALA A 32 -1.37 10.71 13.77
C ALA A 32 -0.61 12.02 13.53
N SER A 33 -0.71 12.97 14.46
CA SER A 33 0.13 14.18 14.46
C SER A 33 1.46 13.89 15.16
N ARG A 34 2.56 14.44 14.63
CA ARG A 34 3.88 14.39 15.29
C ARG A 34 4.61 15.71 15.05
N GLY A 35 4.65 16.56 16.08
CA GLY A 35 5.12 17.93 15.93
C GLY A 35 4.23 18.67 14.93
N ARG A 36 4.84 19.33 13.92
CA ARG A 36 4.11 19.99 12.82
C ARG A 36 3.73 19.04 11.67
N GLY A 37 4.23 17.81 11.66
CA GLY A 37 3.96 16.84 10.61
C GLY A 37 2.74 15.96 10.91
N VAL A 38 2.24 15.29 9.87
CA VAL A 38 1.18 14.28 9.96
C VAL A 38 1.64 12.94 9.43
N ARG A 39 0.98 11.89 9.89
CA ARG A 39 1.26 10.51 9.52
C ARG A 39 -0.05 9.77 9.25
N PRO A 40 -0.52 9.74 8.00
CA PRO A 40 -1.50 8.75 7.59
C PRO A 40 -0.98 7.36 7.91
N VAL A 41 -1.76 6.62 8.72
CA VAL A 41 -1.48 5.25 9.10
C VAL A 41 -2.64 4.39 8.63
N LEU A 42 -2.34 3.47 7.73
CA LEU A 42 -3.27 2.45 7.28
C LEU A 42 -2.89 1.16 8.00
N THR A 43 -3.81 0.55 8.72
CA THR A 43 -3.58 -0.69 9.47
C THR A 43 -4.47 -1.79 8.92
N ARG A 44 -3.91 -2.99 8.74
CA ARG A 44 -4.67 -4.16 8.30
C ARG A 44 -4.03 -5.45 8.78
N THR A 45 -4.85 -6.45 9.08
CA THR A 45 -4.40 -7.77 9.52
C THR A 45 -4.55 -8.79 8.41
N TYR A 46 -3.49 -9.56 8.14
CA TYR A 46 -3.45 -10.62 7.14
C TYR A 46 -3.42 -11.97 7.83
N ARG A 47 -4.08 -12.96 7.25
CA ARG A 47 -3.81 -14.36 7.62
C ARG A 47 -2.45 -14.77 7.06
N GLY A 48 -1.67 -15.49 7.86
CA GLY A 48 -0.32 -15.94 7.52
C GLY A 48 0.74 -15.41 8.47
N SER A 49 1.86 -16.14 8.52
CA SER A 49 3.03 -15.75 9.31
C SER A 49 3.63 -14.44 8.83
N ILE A 50 4.38 -13.78 9.72
CA ILE A 50 5.04 -12.52 9.39
C ILE A 50 6.04 -12.68 8.25
N ASP A 51 6.69 -13.84 8.15
CA ASP A 51 7.64 -14.14 7.06
C ASP A 51 6.95 -14.18 5.69
N ASP A 52 5.74 -14.73 5.59
CA ASP A 52 5.01 -14.77 4.33
C ASP A 52 4.44 -13.39 3.94
N VAL A 53 4.00 -12.59 4.93
CA VAL A 53 3.64 -11.18 4.69
C VAL A 53 4.85 -10.37 4.28
N TRP A 54 5.98 -10.57 4.93
CA TRP A 54 7.24 -9.93 4.62
C TRP A 54 7.69 -10.24 3.19
N ALA A 55 7.69 -11.51 2.81
CA ALA A 55 8.00 -11.95 1.45
C ALA A 55 7.12 -11.24 0.42
N SER A 56 5.84 -11.02 0.73
CA SER A 56 4.90 -10.33 -0.18
C SER A 56 5.26 -8.87 -0.44
N VAL A 57 6.00 -8.22 0.46
CA VAL A 57 6.44 -6.82 0.32
C VAL A 57 7.91 -6.68 -0.05
N THR A 58 8.72 -7.73 0.04
CA THR A 58 10.16 -7.68 -0.27
C THR A 58 10.59 -8.50 -1.47
N GLU A 59 9.98 -9.63 -1.80
CA GLU A 59 10.43 -10.48 -2.91
C GLU A 59 9.98 -9.90 -4.26
N PRO A 60 10.87 -9.69 -5.24
CA PRO A 60 10.51 -9.06 -6.53
C PRO A 60 9.34 -9.73 -7.23
N GLU A 61 9.29 -11.06 -7.23
CA GLU A 61 8.26 -11.86 -7.89
C GLU A 61 6.89 -11.75 -7.20
N ARG A 62 6.90 -11.43 -5.89
CA ARG A 62 5.67 -11.23 -5.12
C ARG A 62 5.20 -9.79 -5.17
N THR A 63 6.11 -8.82 -5.09
CA THR A 63 5.77 -7.39 -5.27
C THR A 63 5.23 -7.14 -6.68
N ALA A 64 5.70 -7.87 -7.69
CA ALA A 64 5.19 -7.83 -9.06
C ALA A 64 3.68 -8.06 -9.18
N ARG A 65 3.07 -8.75 -8.22
CA ARG A 65 1.65 -9.10 -8.24
C ARG A 65 0.73 -7.98 -7.77
N TRP A 66 1.25 -6.93 -7.11
CA TRP A 66 0.42 -5.88 -6.53
C TRP A 66 0.99 -4.46 -6.59
N PHE A 67 2.31 -4.29 -6.67
CA PHE A 67 2.98 -2.99 -6.80
C PHE A 67 3.78 -2.93 -8.11
N GLY A 68 4.61 -3.94 -8.29
CA GLY A 68 5.40 -4.19 -9.50
C GLY A 68 6.76 -4.80 -9.17
N PRO A 69 7.46 -5.33 -10.20
CA PRO A 69 8.77 -5.92 -10.02
C PRO A 69 9.81 -4.84 -9.70
N TRP A 70 10.84 -5.20 -8.96
CA TRP A 70 11.98 -4.34 -8.71
C TRP A 70 13.30 -5.05 -9.06
N ARG A 71 14.36 -4.26 -9.29
CA ARG A 71 15.71 -4.75 -9.60
C ARG A 71 16.79 -3.91 -8.92
N GLY A 72 17.96 -4.50 -8.73
CA GLY A 72 19.10 -3.88 -8.06
C GLY A 72 19.46 -4.60 -6.76
N GLU A 73 20.39 -4.02 -6.00
CA GLU A 73 20.83 -4.58 -4.72
C GLU A 73 20.11 -3.87 -3.57
N ALA A 74 19.08 -4.53 -3.01
CA ALA A 74 18.31 -4.00 -1.89
C ALA A 74 19.10 -4.10 -0.57
N ALA A 75 19.56 -2.96 -0.07
CA ALA A 75 20.13 -2.83 1.26
C ALA A 75 19.90 -1.40 1.79
N PRO A 76 19.88 -1.19 3.12
CA PRO A 76 19.76 0.14 3.69
C PRO A 76 20.78 1.12 3.11
N GLY A 77 20.31 2.32 2.75
CA GLY A 77 21.08 3.37 2.10
C GLY A 77 21.22 3.25 0.59
N ARG A 78 20.81 2.13 -0.02
CA ARG A 78 20.89 1.90 -1.47
C ARG A 78 19.59 2.23 -2.20
N THR A 79 19.69 2.39 -3.50
CA THR A 79 18.57 2.66 -4.39
C THR A 79 18.36 1.48 -5.33
N ILE A 80 17.11 1.03 -5.43
CA ILE A 80 16.65 0.04 -6.40
C ILE A 80 15.78 0.74 -7.45
N GLU A 81 15.56 0.06 -8.58
CA GLU A 81 14.54 0.48 -9.54
C GLU A 81 13.30 -0.37 -9.35
N VAL A 82 12.14 0.26 -9.18
CA VAL A 82 10.83 -0.40 -9.11
C VAL A 82 10.01 0.00 -10.33
N ARG A 83 9.33 -0.96 -10.94
CA ARG A 83 8.39 -0.68 -12.02
C ARG A 83 7.01 -0.49 -11.44
N MET A 84 6.37 0.65 -11.67
CA MET A 84 5.02 0.94 -11.20
C MET A 84 3.98 0.24 -12.09
N ALA A 85 3.84 -1.08 -11.94
CA ALA A 85 3.16 -1.94 -12.91
C ALA A 85 1.66 -1.66 -13.09
N PHE A 86 1.04 -0.99 -12.12
CA PHE A 86 -0.39 -0.67 -12.10
C PHE A 86 -0.68 0.78 -12.48
N GLU A 87 0.34 1.53 -12.91
CA GLU A 87 0.21 2.92 -13.38
C GLU A 87 0.23 3.00 -14.91
N ALA A 88 -0.19 4.15 -15.44
CA ALA A 88 -0.08 4.41 -16.88
C ALA A 88 1.39 4.31 -17.32
N GLU A 89 1.63 3.66 -18.47
CA GLU A 89 2.97 3.46 -19.05
C GLU A 89 3.93 2.58 -18.22
N ALA A 90 3.54 2.18 -17.01
CA ALA A 90 4.30 1.34 -16.10
C ALA A 90 5.78 1.77 -15.97
N PRO A 91 6.04 3.02 -15.54
CA PRO A 91 7.37 3.61 -15.51
C PRO A 91 8.27 2.88 -14.52
N TRP A 92 9.57 2.96 -14.75
CA TRP A 92 10.58 2.61 -13.77
C TRP A 92 10.92 3.84 -12.94
N CYS A 93 10.91 3.67 -11.62
CA CYS A 93 11.14 4.72 -10.65
C CYS A 93 12.28 4.31 -9.72
N ALA A 94 13.10 5.28 -9.31
CA ALA A 94 14.11 5.07 -8.28
C ALA A 94 13.44 5.03 -6.89
N LEU A 95 13.71 3.97 -6.13
CA LEU A 95 13.24 3.79 -4.76
C LEU A 95 14.45 3.59 -3.85
N ARG A 96 14.65 4.49 -2.89
CA ARG A 96 15.70 4.37 -1.88
C ARG A 96 15.20 3.50 -0.72
N ILE A 97 16.04 2.58 -0.28
CA ILE A 97 15.81 1.78 0.93
C ILE A 97 16.42 2.53 2.12
N ASP A 98 15.59 3.09 2.99
CA ASP A 98 16.06 3.84 4.15
C ASP A 98 16.35 2.94 5.36
N ALA A 99 15.51 1.91 5.57
CA ALA A 99 15.72 0.88 6.57
C ALA A 99 15.14 -0.46 6.11
N CYS A 100 15.79 -1.56 6.49
CA CYS A 100 15.31 -2.91 6.24
C CYS A 100 15.73 -3.79 7.42
N GLU A 101 14.75 -4.16 8.24
CA GLU A 101 14.91 -4.96 9.46
C GLU A 101 13.93 -6.15 9.38
N PRO A 102 14.30 -7.22 8.67
CA PRO A 102 13.40 -8.36 8.46
C PRO A 102 13.01 -9.06 9.77
N PRO A 103 11.78 -9.62 9.88
CA PRO A 103 10.65 -9.45 8.98
C PRO A 103 9.71 -8.30 9.43
N ARG A 104 10.21 -7.31 10.19
CA ARG A 104 9.38 -6.37 10.96
C ARG A 104 9.25 -4.99 10.36
N ARG A 105 10.26 -4.50 9.65
CA ARG A 105 10.28 -3.09 9.23
C ARG A 105 10.98 -2.87 7.90
N LEU A 106 10.29 -2.22 6.98
CA LEU A 106 10.83 -1.71 5.72
C LEU A 106 10.48 -0.22 5.62
N ALA A 107 11.48 0.64 5.51
CA ALA A 107 11.29 2.06 5.23
C ALA A 107 11.95 2.40 3.90
N VAL A 108 11.20 3.11 3.05
CA VAL A 108 11.62 3.48 1.70
C VAL A 108 11.22 4.92 1.40
N SER A 109 11.91 5.54 0.45
CA SER A 109 11.57 6.86 -0.05
C SER A 109 11.72 6.92 -1.57
N MET A 110 10.81 7.65 -2.21
CA MET A 110 10.96 8.11 -3.59
C MET A 110 11.11 9.62 -3.58
N ASP A 111 11.98 10.15 -4.43
CA ASP A 111 12.08 11.58 -4.65
C ASP A 111 11.27 11.97 -5.89
N ASP A 112 10.44 13.01 -5.76
CA ASP A 112 9.77 13.66 -6.89
C ASP A 112 10.02 15.18 -6.85
N GLU A 113 9.40 15.91 -7.78
CA GLU A 113 9.53 17.37 -7.86
C GLU A 113 9.03 18.10 -6.59
N SER A 114 8.23 17.42 -5.76
CA SER A 114 7.68 17.93 -4.50
C SER A 114 8.51 17.51 -3.28
N GLY A 115 9.58 16.73 -3.48
CA GLY A 115 10.52 16.27 -2.45
C GLY A 115 10.45 14.77 -2.16
N ALA A 116 11.01 14.36 -1.03
CA ALA A 116 11.02 12.96 -0.61
C ALA A 116 9.63 12.50 -0.13
N TRP A 117 9.25 11.29 -0.54
CA TRP A 117 8.04 10.57 -0.13
C TRP A 117 8.38 9.37 0.76
N PRO A 118 8.68 9.59 2.06
CA PRO A 118 9.03 8.54 2.99
C PRO A 118 7.82 7.69 3.41
N VAL A 119 7.93 6.39 3.19
CA VAL A 119 6.92 5.38 3.52
C VAL A 119 7.56 4.31 4.38
N GLU A 120 6.83 3.88 5.41
CA GLU A 120 7.29 2.85 6.34
C GLU A 120 6.23 1.77 6.49
N LEU A 121 6.63 0.53 6.27
CA LEU A 121 5.87 -0.69 6.53
C LEU A 121 6.36 -1.31 7.83
N LEU A 122 5.44 -1.54 8.76
CA LEU A 122 5.68 -2.20 10.04
C LEU A 122 4.80 -3.44 10.13
N LEU A 123 5.42 -4.58 10.43
CA LEU A 123 4.74 -5.87 10.60
C LEU A 123 4.89 -6.36 12.05
N ASP A 124 3.79 -6.83 12.60
CA ASP A 124 3.70 -7.41 13.93
C ASP A 124 2.90 -8.71 13.86
N GLU A 125 3.43 -9.80 14.44
CA GLU A 125 2.67 -11.05 14.59
C GLU A 125 1.56 -10.87 15.62
N THR A 126 0.39 -11.42 15.31
CA THR A 126 -0.71 -11.56 16.26
C THR A 126 -0.73 -12.98 16.78
N GLY A 127 -1.16 -13.16 18.04
CA GLY A 127 -1.08 -14.45 18.75
C GLY A 127 -1.89 -15.61 18.13
N ASP A 128 -2.64 -15.36 17.07
CA ASP A 128 -3.48 -16.29 16.31
C ASP A 128 -2.87 -16.73 14.97
N GLY A 129 -1.57 -16.50 14.74
CA GLY A 129 -0.91 -16.87 13.48
C GLY A 129 -1.28 -15.95 12.30
N ALA A 130 -1.76 -14.75 12.62
CA ALA A 130 -1.96 -13.67 11.67
C ALA A 130 -0.87 -12.60 11.88
N THR A 131 -0.83 -11.64 10.96
CA THR A 131 0.15 -10.55 10.97
C THR A 131 -0.56 -9.23 10.73
N THR A 132 -0.36 -8.27 11.63
CA THR A 132 -0.80 -6.89 11.44
C THR A 132 0.28 -6.11 10.70
N ARG A 133 -0.13 -5.44 9.63
CA ARG A 133 0.70 -4.51 8.85
C ARG A 133 0.19 -3.10 9.05
N ARG A 134 1.12 -2.18 9.31
CA ARG A 134 0.89 -0.74 9.35
C ARG A 134 1.72 -0.09 8.25
N LEU A 135 1.07 0.66 7.37
CA LEU A 135 1.73 1.53 6.40
C LEU A 135 1.63 2.95 6.92
N VAL A 136 2.78 3.59 7.10
CA VAL A 136 2.92 4.95 7.61
C VAL A 136 3.55 5.81 6.52
N HIS A 137 2.84 6.82 6.07
CA HIS A 137 3.39 7.83 5.17
C HIS A 137 3.80 9.05 6.01
N HIS A 138 5.07 9.44 6.03
CA HIS A 138 5.52 10.58 6.83
C HIS A 138 5.43 11.86 6.02
N ARG A 139 4.64 12.84 6.51
CA ARG A 139 4.38 14.09 5.78
C ARG A 139 4.72 15.31 6.65
N PRO A 140 5.25 16.39 6.04
CA PRO A 140 5.50 17.64 6.75
C PRO A 140 4.22 18.44 7.05
N SER A 141 3.12 18.18 6.34
CA SER A 141 1.81 18.84 6.52
C SER A 141 0.64 17.94 6.09
N ALA A 142 -0.58 18.30 6.49
CA ALA A 142 -1.84 17.62 6.10
C ALA A 142 -2.34 17.96 4.68
N GLU A 143 -1.63 18.82 3.97
CA GLU A 143 -2.01 19.22 2.62
C GLU A 143 -1.99 18.02 1.66
N GLY A 144 -3.06 17.86 0.87
CA GLY A 144 -3.22 16.77 -0.11
C GLY A 144 -3.50 15.40 0.49
N ILE A 145 -3.79 15.28 1.79
CA ILE A 145 -3.99 13.98 2.47
C ILE A 145 -5.14 13.16 1.87
N GLY A 146 -6.21 13.81 1.42
CA GLY A 146 -7.39 13.18 0.81
C GLY A 146 -7.12 12.49 -0.53
N GLU A 147 -6.01 12.82 -1.20
CA GLU A 147 -5.60 12.20 -2.47
C GLU A 147 -4.58 11.06 -2.24
N ILE A 148 -3.88 11.06 -1.09
CA ILE A 148 -2.88 10.06 -0.72
C ILE A 148 -3.53 8.77 -0.23
N GLY A 149 -4.55 8.91 0.61
CA GLY A 149 -5.25 7.77 1.19
C GLY A 149 -5.78 6.81 0.13
N PRO A 150 -6.55 7.26 -0.88
CA PRO A 150 -7.14 6.38 -1.88
C PRO A 150 -6.10 5.59 -2.69
N GLY A 151 -4.97 6.24 -3.05
CA GLY A 151 -3.87 5.58 -3.75
C GLY A 151 -3.26 4.42 -2.96
N TRP A 152 -3.07 4.61 -1.64
CA TRP A 152 -2.58 3.52 -0.80
C TRP A 152 -3.60 2.39 -0.61
N GLU A 153 -4.90 2.67 -0.51
CA GLU A 153 -5.90 1.59 -0.44
C GLU A 153 -5.94 0.77 -1.71
N TYR A 154 -5.76 1.40 -2.87
CA TYR A 154 -5.70 0.68 -4.13
C TYR A 154 -4.59 -0.37 -4.11
N TYR A 155 -3.36 0.05 -3.83
CA TYR A 155 -2.21 -0.86 -3.78
C TYR A 155 -2.34 -1.91 -2.67
N LEU A 156 -2.86 -1.53 -1.50
CA LEU A 156 -3.07 -2.48 -0.40
C LEU A 156 -4.23 -3.45 -0.67
N GLY A 157 -5.22 -3.06 -1.46
CA GLY A 157 -6.26 -3.92 -2.00
C GLY A 157 -5.68 -4.94 -2.98
N LEU A 158 -4.82 -4.50 -3.89
CA LEU A 158 -4.08 -5.40 -4.80
C LEU A 158 -3.20 -6.40 -4.03
N LEU A 159 -2.54 -5.96 -2.94
CA LEU A 159 -1.75 -6.86 -2.08
C LEU A 159 -2.62 -7.99 -1.52
N ILE A 160 -3.86 -7.69 -1.12
CA ILE A 160 -4.78 -8.72 -0.61
C ILE A 160 -5.21 -9.67 -1.70
N THR A 161 -5.65 -9.13 -2.84
CA THR A 161 -5.98 -9.93 -4.02
C THR A 161 -4.82 -10.86 -4.40
N SER A 162 -3.57 -10.38 -4.33
CA SER A 162 -2.39 -11.16 -4.67
C SER A 162 -2.06 -12.29 -3.68
N ARG A 163 -2.57 -12.22 -2.44
CA ARG A 163 -2.38 -13.22 -1.39
C ARG A 163 -3.51 -14.23 -1.30
N GLU A 164 -4.70 -13.91 -1.79
CA GLU A 164 -5.91 -14.73 -1.64
C GLU A 164 -6.21 -15.65 -2.85
N ASP A 165 -5.29 -15.77 -3.83
CA ASP A 165 -5.46 -16.59 -5.04
C ASP A 165 -6.90 -16.55 -5.60
N GLY A 166 -7.42 -15.36 -5.94
CA GLY A 166 -8.66 -15.23 -6.71
C GLY A 166 -9.72 -14.20 -6.31
N ALA A 167 -9.42 -13.18 -5.50
CA ALA A 167 -10.40 -12.11 -5.24
C ALA A 167 -10.33 -10.97 -6.29
N THR A 168 -11.45 -10.72 -6.97
CA THR A 168 -11.64 -9.75 -8.07
C THR A 168 -10.91 -8.42 -7.88
N ALA A 169 -10.26 -7.94 -8.94
CA ALA A 169 -9.58 -6.65 -8.99
C ALA A 169 -10.48 -5.52 -8.44
N TRP A 170 -9.92 -4.70 -7.54
CA TRP A 170 -10.63 -3.54 -7.00
C TRP A 170 -10.70 -2.45 -8.08
N ASP A 171 -11.90 -2.03 -8.46
CA ASP A 171 -12.10 -0.91 -9.38
C ASP A 171 -11.83 0.41 -8.64
N PHE A 172 -10.68 1.01 -8.95
CA PHE A 172 -10.25 2.28 -8.36
C PHE A 172 -11.27 3.41 -8.59
N ASP A 173 -11.84 3.50 -9.78
CA ASP A 173 -12.75 4.60 -10.15
C ASP A 173 -14.09 4.48 -9.44
N ALA A 174 -14.53 3.25 -9.12
CA ALA A 174 -15.74 3.00 -8.35
C ALA A 174 -15.58 3.32 -6.85
N TYR A 175 -14.37 3.18 -6.32
CA TYR A 175 -14.07 3.28 -4.88
C TYR A 175 -13.51 4.66 -4.46
N HIS A 176 -12.78 5.34 -5.35
CA HIS A 176 -12.08 6.60 -5.08
C HIS A 176 -12.96 7.72 -4.49
N PRO A 177 -14.17 8.01 -5.00
CA PRO A 177 -14.97 9.13 -4.48
C PRO A 177 -15.39 8.96 -3.01
N ALA A 178 -15.70 7.74 -2.59
CA ALA A 178 -16.13 7.45 -1.22
C ALA A 178 -14.97 7.53 -0.22
N GLN A 179 -13.76 7.15 -0.63
CA GLN A 179 -12.57 7.24 0.23
C GLN A 179 -12.07 8.66 0.40
N LYS A 180 -12.07 9.46 -0.67
CA LYS A 180 -11.63 10.85 -0.60
C LYS A 180 -12.40 11.61 0.49
N ALA A 181 -13.73 11.48 0.50
CA ALA A 181 -14.58 12.13 1.51
C ALA A 181 -14.30 11.62 2.94
N TYR A 182 -14.00 10.33 3.10
CA TYR A 182 -13.64 9.75 4.39
C TYR A 182 -12.28 10.27 4.89
N ASP A 183 -11.26 10.31 4.02
CA ASP A 183 -9.91 10.76 4.37
C ASP A 183 -9.85 12.28 4.63
N GLU A 184 -10.65 13.09 3.91
CA GLU A 184 -10.84 14.51 4.22
C GLU A 184 -11.45 14.71 5.62
N GLY A 185 -12.35 13.84 6.06
CA GLY A 185 -12.92 13.85 7.41
C GLY A 185 -11.96 13.43 8.51
N LEU A 186 -10.82 12.78 8.18
CA LEU A 186 -9.78 12.39 9.14
C LEU A 186 -8.69 13.47 9.33
N ALA A 187 -8.70 14.53 8.51
CA ALA A 187 -7.75 15.61 8.66
C ALA A 187 -7.95 16.28 10.04
N PRO A 188 -6.87 16.45 10.84
CA PRO A 188 -6.99 17.19 12.10
C PRO A 188 -7.51 18.60 11.81
N THR A 189 -8.57 18.99 12.50
CA THR A 189 -9.14 20.34 12.41
C THR A 189 -8.08 21.37 12.83
N PRO A 190 -7.94 22.52 12.13
CA PRO A 190 -6.92 23.53 12.42
C PRO A 190 -6.97 24.05 13.86
#